data_AF-A0A813FJ83-F1
#
_entry.id   AF-A0A813FJ83-F1
#
_cell.length_a   1.000
_cell.length_b   1.000
_cell.length_c   1.000
_cell.angle_alpha   90.00
_cell.angle_beta   90.00
_cell.angle_gamma   90.00
#
_symmetry.space_group_name_H-M   'P 1'
#
loop_
_entity.id
_entity.type
_entity.pdbx_description
1 polymer ?
#
loop_
_entity_poly.entity_id
_entity_poly.type
_entity_poly.pdbx_seq_one_letter_code
_entity_poly.pdbx_strand_id
1 'polypeptide(L)'
;FFVISARITSAQSSRARSSAVPRTLQGTAESAVAGSPLFNGTVCTRDLTECCARLVTESYYACMEYDSFGFTPQSCIPWQELIRSGCATTCADCDVLGRDLYQQCAFQLQVLGNGPLIKAYCNATYMDWVGNRCPRACHDNETLCETQE
;
A
#
# COMPACT_ATOMS: atom_id res chain seq x y z
N PHE A 1 18.20 -16.61 50.61
CA PHE A 1 16.97 -16.86 51.38
C PHE A 1 16.72 -15.68 52.31
N PHE A 2 15.83 -14.76 51.92
CA PHE A 2 15.17 -13.86 52.85
C PHE A 2 13.70 -13.81 52.47
N VAL A 3 12.88 -14.30 53.40
CA VAL A 3 11.42 -14.29 53.40
C VAL A 3 11.01 -13.05 54.16
N ILE A 4 10.19 -12.18 53.56
CA ILE A 4 9.36 -11.24 54.32
C ILE A 4 7.95 -11.28 53.73
N SER A 5 7.06 -11.95 54.48
CA SER A 5 5.61 -11.83 54.37
C SER A 5 5.09 -10.70 55.25
N ALA A 6 4.15 -9.90 54.73
CA ALA A 6 3.02 -9.31 55.49
C ALA A 6 1.98 -8.77 54.48
N ARG A 7 0.85 -9.46 54.29
CA ARG A 7 -0.51 -9.15 54.82
C ARG A 7 -1.04 -7.77 54.36
N ILE A 8 -1.88 -7.73 53.33
CA ILE A 8 -3.37 -7.76 53.34
C ILE A 8 -3.99 -6.64 54.19
N THR A 9 -4.68 -5.71 53.52
CA THR A 9 -5.91 -5.10 54.04
C THR A 9 -6.84 -4.73 52.88
N SER A 10 -8.05 -5.28 52.95
CA SER A 10 -9.21 -5.06 52.09
C SER A 10 -10.06 -3.89 52.60
N ALA A 11 -10.61 -3.07 51.71
CA ALA A 11 -11.90 -2.36 51.87
C ALA A 11 -12.30 -1.72 50.52
N GLN A 12 -13.34 -2.22 49.86
CA GLN A 12 -14.70 -1.63 49.76
C GLN A 12 -14.77 -0.35 48.89
N SER A 13 -15.40 -0.41 47.71
CA SER A 13 -16.85 -0.32 47.46
C SER A 13 -17.30 1.10 47.13
N SER A 14 -17.54 1.38 45.84
CA SER A 14 -18.46 2.44 45.42
C SER A 14 -18.87 2.30 43.94
N ARG A 15 -20.07 1.75 43.75
CA ARG A 15 -21.12 2.15 42.80
C ARG A 15 -20.67 2.85 41.49
N ALA A 16 -20.70 2.12 40.39
CA ALA A 16 -20.95 2.72 39.07
C ALA A 16 -22.43 2.48 38.71
N ARG A 17 -23.17 3.58 38.55
CA ARG A 17 -24.59 3.62 38.17
C ARG A 17 -24.77 3.11 36.74
N SER A 18 -25.68 2.16 36.57
CA SER A 18 -26.42 1.98 35.33
C SER A 18 -27.10 3.30 34.95
N SER A 19 -26.77 3.83 33.78
CA SER A 19 -27.63 4.79 33.10
C SER A 19 -27.95 4.20 31.74
N ALA A 20 -29.21 3.81 31.60
CA ALA A 20 -29.83 3.37 30.37
C ALA A 20 -29.77 4.51 29.35
N VAL A 21 -29.17 4.25 28.19
CA VAL A 21 -29.23 5.15 27.05
C VAL A 21 -30.45 4.77 26.22
N PRO A 22 -31.35 5.73 25.90
CA PRO A 22 -32.58 5.46 25.18
C PRO A 22 -32.32 5.12 23.70
N ARG A 23 -33.05 4.12 23.21
CA ARG A 23 -33.28 3.85 21.79
C ARG A 23 -33.97 5.06 21.17
N THR A 24 -33.38 5.63 20.13
CA THR A 24 -34.04 6.64 19.30
C THR A 24 -33.70 6.40 17.83
N LEU A 25 -34.76 6.05 17.09
CA LEU A 25 -35.04 6.27 15.67
C LEU A 25 -34.09 5.66 14.62
N GLN A 26 -34.51 4.50 14.10
CA GLN A 26 -34.23 4.09 12.72
C GLN A 26 -34.86 5.12 11.77
N GLY A 27 -34.07 6.10 11.34
CA GLY A 27 -34.30 6.83 10.10
C GLY A 27 -33.78 5.98 8.95
N THR A 28 -34.64 5.74 7.96
CA THR A 28 -34.29 5.16 6.66
C THR A 28 -33.37 6.12 5.93
N ALA A 29 -32.06 5.92 6.07
CA ALA A 29 -31.09 6.50 5.14
C ALA A 29 -31.07 5.62 3.89
N GLU A 30 -31.98 5.92 2.95
CA GLU A 30 -31.70 5.77 1.53
C GLU A 30 -30.47 6.63 1.22
N SER A 31 -29.28 6.06 1.44
CA SER A 31 -28.06 6.64 0.89
C SER A 31 -28.10 6.39 -0.59
N ALA A 32 -28.52 7.44 -1.28
CA ALA A 32 -28.27 7.70 -2.69
C ALA A 32 -26.96 7.03 -3.12
N VAL A 33 -27.10 6.15 -4.11
CA VAL A 33 -26.00 5.78 -4.99
C VAL A 33 -25.58 7.08 -5.66
N ALA A 34 -24.66 7.80 -5.03
CA ALA A 34 -23.93 8.87 -5.67
C ALA A 34 -23.16 8.21 -6.80
N GLY A 35 -23.71 8.31 -8.02
CA GLY A 35 -23.04 7.89 -9.22
C GLY A 35 -21.65 8.49 -9.21
N SER A 36 -20.64 7.62 -9.16
CA SER A 36 -19.26 8.01 -9.40
C SER A 36 -19.23 8.83 -10.69
N PRO A 37 -18.54 10.00 -10.71
CA PRO A 37 -18.45 10.78 -11.91
C PRO A 37 -17.87 9.90 -13.02
N LEU A 38 -18.60 9.84 -14.13
CA LEU A 38 -18.15 9.28 -15.40
C LEU A 38 -16.69 9.70 -15.60
N PHE A 39 -15.81 8.71 -15.77
CA PHE A 39 -14.42 8.89 -16.17
C PHE A 39 -14.37 9.87 -17.34
N ASN A 40 -14.06 11.13 -17.03
CA ASN A 40 -13.75 12.13 -18.03
C ASN A 40 -12.35 11.76 -18.48
N GLY A 41 -12.27 10.89 -19.49
CA GLY A 41 -11.08 10.14 -19.85
C GLY A 41 -9.83 11.02 -19.80
N THR A 42 -8.94 10.72 -18.86
CA THR A 42 -7.63 11.36 -18.76
C THR A 42 -6.88 10.99 -20.04
N VAL A 43 -6.92 11.88 -21.03
CA VAL A 43 -6.14 11.70 -22.26
C VAL A 43 -4.70 12.01 -21.92
N CYS A 44 -3.87 10.97 -21.83
CA CYS A 44 -2.43 11.14 -21.67
C CYS A 44 -1.88 11.81 -22.93
N THR A 45 -1.11 12.88 -22.77
CA THR A 45 -0.58 13.69 -23.88
C THR A 45 0.66 13.08 -24.53
N ARG A 46 1.24 12.04 -23.92
CA ARG A 46 2.45 11.36 -24.35
C ARG A 46 2.18 9.89 -24.62
N ASP A 47 2.90 9.30 -25.58
CA ASP A 47 2.96 7.84 -25.72
C ASP A 47 3.66 7.24 -24.49
N LEU A 48 2.92 6.43 -23.73
CA LEU A 48 3.40 5.77 -22.52
C LEU A 48 3.65 4.28 -22.73
N THR A 49 3.56 3.77 -23.96
CA THR A 49 3.62 2.33 -24.23
C THR A 49 4.91 1.71 -23.68
N GLU A 50 6.06 2.31 -23.99
CA GLU A 50 7.36 1.82 -23.54
C GLU A 50 7.58 2.04 -22.03
N CYS A 51 7.24 3.22 -21.53
CA CYS A 51 7.28 3.56 -20.10
C CYS A 51 6.46 2.56 -19.28
N CYS A 52 5.21 2.29 -19.64
CA CYS A 52 4.36 1.33 -18.95
C CYS A 52 4.91 -0.10 -19.03
N ALA A 53 5.47 -0.52 -20.17
CA ALA A 53 6.09 -1.85 -20.29
C ALA A 53 7.30 -2.01 -19.35
N ARG A 54 8.13 -0.96 -19.23
CA ARG A 54 9.26 -0.93 -18.28
C ARG A 54 8.78 -0.91 -16.84
N LEU A 55 7.78 -0.10 -16.50
CA LEU A 55 7.20 -0.07 -15.15
C LEU A 55 6.64 -1.44 -14.74
N VAL A 56 5.99 -2.17 -15.64
CA VAL A 56 5.51 -3.54 -15.37
C VAL A 56 6.67 -4.51 -15.08
N THR A 57 7.83 -4.27 -15.68
CA THR A 57 9.04 -5.06 -15.41
C THR A 57 9.67 -4.66 -14.08
N GLU A 58 9.76 -3.36 -13.80
CA GLU A 58 10.24 -2.84 -12.52
C GLU A 58 9.39 -3.28 -11.33
N SER A 59 8.07 -3.40 -11.50
CA SER A 59 7.20 -3.86 -10.42
C SER A 59 7.37 -5.34 -10.11
N TYR A 60 7.73 -6.14 -11.11
CA TYR A 60 8.16 -7.52 -10.89
C TYR A 60 9.44 -7.57 -10.06
N TYR A 61 10.46 -6.78 -10.42
CA TYR A 61 11.70 -6.76 -9.65
C TYR A 61 11.50 -6.26 -8.22
N ALA A 62 10.73 -5.18 -8.02
CA ALA A 62 10.38 -4.69 -6.70
C ALA A 62 9.64 -5.74 -5.85
N CYS A 63 8.78 -6.56 -6.47
CA CYS A 63 8.15 -7.67 -5.79
C CYS A 63 9.15 -8.80 -5.42
N MET A 64 10.09 -9.11 -6.32
CA MET A 64 11.08 -10.16 -6.10
C MET A 64 12.11 -9.81 -5.02
N GLU A 65 12.25 -8.55 -4.61
CA GLU A 65 13.04 -8.16 -3.42
C GLU A 65 12.51 -8.79 -2.12
N TYR A 66 11.26 -9.28 -2.14
CA TYR A 66 10.62 -9.96 -1.03
C TYR A 66 10.73 -11.50 -1.12
N ASP A 67 11.62 -12.05 -1.96
CA ASP A 67 11.82 -13.50 -2.12
C ASP A 67 12.11 -14.22 -0.79
N SER A 68 12.86 -13.57 0.10
CA SER A 68 13.18 -14.06 1.45
C SER A 68 11.96 -14.22 2.35
N PHE A 69 10.83 -13.59 2.01
CA PHE A 69 9.52 -13.76 2.65
C PHE A 69 8.64 -14.80 1.94
N GLY A 70 9.21 -15.56 1.01
CA GLY A 70 8.50 -16.61 0.25
C GLY A 70 7.80 -16.11 -1.01
N PHE A 71 8.13 -14.91 -1.49
CA PHE A 71 7.60 -14.41 -2.75
C PHE A 71 8.19 -15.21 -3.91
N THR A 72 7.37 -15.46 -4.90
CA THR A 72 7.71 -16.21 -6.11
C THR A 72 7.31 -15.40 -7.34
N PRO A 73 7.79 -15.76 -8.54
CA PRO A 73 7.33 -15.11 -9.76
C PRO A 73 5.79 -15.10 -9.89
N GLN A 74 5.12 -16.14 -9.40
CA GLN A 74 3.66 -16.23 -9.43
C GLN A 74 2.98 -15.23 -8.48
N SER A 75 3.54 -14.98 -7.29
CA SER A 75 2.99 -14.00 -6.36
C SER A 75 3.21 -12.55 -6.80
N CYS A 76 4.07 -12.33 -7.81
CA CYS A 76 4.36 -11.02 -8.39
C CYS A 76 3.43 -10.63 -9.55
N ILE A 77 2.65 -11.56 -10.11
CA ILE A 77 1.67 -11.24 -11.16
C ILE A 77 0.70 -10.11 -10.75
N PRO A 78 0.12 -10.10 -9.52
CA PRO A 78 -0.75 -9.00 -9.10
C PRO A 78 -0.08 -7.62 -9.10
N TRP A 79 1.23 -7.54 -8.82
CA TRP A 79 1.98 -6.28 -8.86
C TRP A 79 2.11 -5.75 -10.28
N GLN A 80 2.33 -6.66 -11.24
CA GLN A 80 2.42 -6.34 -12.66
C GLN A 80 1.07 -5.90 -13.23
N GLU A 81 -0.02 -6.60 -12.91
CA GLU A 81 -1.36 -6.22 -13.35
C GLU A 81 -1.81 -4.88 -12.76
N LEU A 82 -1.50 -4.65 -11.48
CA LEU A 82 -1.77 -3.38 -10.81
C LEU A 82 -1.09 -2.23 -11.55
N ILE A 83 0.21 -2.34 -11.83
CA ILE A 83 0.94 -1.30 -12.56
C ILE A 83 0.48 -1.17 -14.01
N ARG A 84 0.19 -2.28 -14.70
CA ARG A 84 -0.30 -2.22 -16.09
C ARG A 84 -1.60 -1.44 -16.20
N SER A 85 -2.55 -1.72 -15.29
CA SER A 85 -3.85 -1.05 -15.25
C SER A 85 -3.73 0.40 -14.76
N GLY A 86 -2.93 0.64 -13.72
CA GLY A 86 -2.68 1.96 -13.16
C GLY A 86 -2.00 2.88 -14.16
N CYS A 87 -0.96 2.40 -14.87
CA CYS A 87 -0.14 3.24 -15.74
C CYS A 87 -0.96 3.93 -16.84
N ALA A 88 -1.89 3.19 -17.46
CA ALA A 88 -2.77 3.73 -18.49
C ALA A 88 -3.80 4.73 -17.93
N THR A 89 -4.28 4.52 -16.70
CA THR A 89 -5.34 5.34 -16.11
C THR A 89 -4.82 6.60 -15.43
N THR A 90 -3.60 6.56 -14.89
CA THR A 90 -2.96 7.66 -14.17
C THR A 90 -1.92 8.40 -15.01
N CYS A 91 -1.79 8.04 -16.29
CA CYS A 91 -0.75 8.55 -17.19
C CYS A 91 0.67 8.40 -16.62
N ALA A 92 0.95 7.23 -16.04
CA ALA A 92 2.22 6.88 -15.39
C ALA A 92 2.61 7.85 -14.26
N ASP A 93 1.64 8.36 -13.49
CA ASP A 93 1.92 9.13 -12.29
C ASP A 93 2.64 8.25 -11.25
N CYS A 94 3.93 8.52 -11.05
CA CYS A 94 4.80 7.71 -10.20
C CYS A 94 4.34 7.67 -8.74
N ASP A 95 3.74 8.74 -8.24
CA ASP A 95 3.30 8.85 -6.85
C ASP A 95 2.00 8.07 -6.62
N VAL A 96 1.07 8.11 -7.59
CA VAL A 96 -0.13 7.26 -7.57
C VAL A 96 0.25 5.78 -7.67
N LEU A 97 1.07 5.41 -8.65
CA LEU A 97 1.52 4.03 -8.82
C LEU A 97 2.33 3.52 -7.62
N GLY A 98 3.16 4.38 -7.02
CA GLY A 98 3.90 4.05 -5.82
C GLY A 98 2.97 3.73 -4.64
N ARG A 99 1.90 4.50 -4.46
CA ARG A 99 0.90 4.21 -3.42
C ARG A 99 0.18 2.89 -3.65
N ASP A 100 -0.14 2.58 -4.91
CA ASP A 100 -0.75 1.30 -5.27
C ASP A 100 0.18 0.13 -4.89
N LEU A 101 1.48 0.24 -5.20
CA LEU A 101 2.48 -0.75 -4.79
C LEU A 101 2.64 -0.85 -3.27
N TYR A 102 2.61 0.28 -2.56
CA TYR A 102 2.65 0.28 -1.10
C TYR A 102 1.48 -0.54 -0.52
N GLN A 103 0.27 -0.35 -1.06
CA GLN A 103 -0.91 -1.08 -0.61
C GLN A 103 -0.81 -2.58 -0.94
N GLN A 104 -0.34 -2.90 -2.15
CA GLN A 104 -0.13 -4.28 -2.57
C GLN A 104 0.91 -5.01 -1.70
N CYS A 105 2.01 -4.33 -1.38
CA CYS A 105 3.03 -4.80 -0.45
C CYS A 105 2.43 -5.07 0.94
N ALA A 106 1.71 -4.09 1.49
CA ALA A 106 1.14 -4.22 2.83
C ALA A 106 0.14 -5.37 2.92
N PHE A 107 -0.66 -5.56 1.86
CA PHE A 107 -1.61 -6.67 1.75
C PHE A 107 -0.92 -8.03 1.71
N GLN A 108 0.16 -8.20 0.92
CA GLN A 108 0.84 -9.49 0.83
C GLN A 108 1.67 -9.81 2.08
N LEU A 109 2.32 -8.81 2.69
CA LEU A 109 3.13 -9.00 3.89
C LEU A 109 2.32 -9.04 5.19
N GLN A 110 1.00 -8.79 5.17
CA GLN A 110 0.16 -8.79 6.37
C GLN A 110 0.22 -10.10 7.16
N VAL A 111 0.53 -11.22 6.49
CA VAL A 111 0.67 -12.55 7.09
C VAL A 111 1.80 -12.63 8.12
N LEU A 112 2.77 -11.71 8.07
CA LEU A 112 3.86 -11.63 9.04
C LEU A 112 3.40 -11.09 10.41
N GLY A 113 2.23 -10.45 10.50
CA GLY A 113 1.64 -9.94 11.74
C GLY A 113 2.36 -8.75 12.39
N ASN A 114 3.55 -8.35 11.91
CA ASN A 114 4.31 -7.22 12.43
C ASN A 114 4.03 -5.93 11.64
N GLY A 115 2.96 -5.23 12.02
CA GLY A 115 2.52 -3.99 11.36
C GLY A 115 3.62 -2.93 11.18
N PRO A 116 4.40 -2.57 12.21
CA PRO A 116 5.51 -1.62 12.06
C PRO A 116 6.57 -2.06 11.05
N LEU A 117 6.96 -3.33 11.06
CA LEU A 117 7.94 -3.87 10.12
C LEU A 117 7.42 -3.83 8.68
N ILE A 118 6.17 -4.25 8.47
CA ILE A 118 5.51 -4.22 7.15
C ILE A 118 5.49 -2.79 6.61
N LYS A 119 5.09 -1.81 7.44
CA LYS A 119 5.10 -0.39 7.04
C LYS A 119 6.48 0.08 6.62
N ALA A 120 7.54 -0.32 7.34
CA ALA A 120 8.90 0.08 7.01
C ALA A 120 9.33 -0.46 5.63
N TYR A 121 9.10 -1.74 5.36
CA TYR A 121 9.40 -2.36 4.06
C TYR A 121 8.60 -1.72 2.92
N CYS A 122 7.29 -1.64 3.06
CA CYS A 122 6.45 -1.09 2.00
C CYS A 122 6.72 0.40 1.75
N ASN A 123 7.08 1.16 2.79
CA ASN A 123 7.52 2.54 2.63
C ASN A 123 8.87 2.62 1.89
N ALA A 124 9.81 1.70 2.14
CA ALA A 124 11.05 1.64 1.38
C ALA A 124 10.79 1.37 -0.11
N THR A 125 9.90 0.43 -0.44
CA THR A 125 9.49 0.18 -1.83
C THR A 125 8.82 1.39 -2.46
N TYR A 126 7.94 2.09 -1.74
CA TYR A 126 7.34 3.35 -2.24
C TYR A 126 8.40 4.40 -2.56
N MET A 127 9.33 4.64 -1.64
CA MET A 127 10.37 5.66 -1.82
C MET A 127 11.32 5.29 -2.98
N ASP A 128 11.70 4.02 -3.11
CA ASP A 128 12.52 3.56 -4.23
C ASP A 128 11.78 3.64 -5.56
N TRP A 129 10.49 3.32 -5.58
CA TRP A 129 9.66 3.44 -6.77
C TRP A 129 9.56 4.87 -7.28
N VAL A 130 9.17 5.80 -6.40
CA VAL A 130 8.96 7.21 -6.74
C VAL A 130 10.29 7.91 -7.01
N GLY A 131 11.34 7.59 -6.26
CA GLY A 131 12.64 8.24 -6.37
C GLY A 131 13.52 7.71 -7.50
N ASN A 132 13.39 6.44 -7.87
CA ASN A 132 14.31 5.79 -8.80
C ASN A 132 13.58 5.08 -9.95
N ARG A 133 12.83 4.01 -9.67
CA ARG A 133 12.37 3.09 -10.73
C ARG A 133 11.46 3.78 -11.73
N CYS A 134 10.47 4.52 -11.24
CA CYS A 134 9.48 5.11 -12.11
C CYS A 134 10.03 6.27 -12.97
N PRO A 135 10.78 7.24 -12.41
CA PRO A 135 11.46 8.24 -13.21
C PRO A 135 12.39 7.63 -14.27
N ARG A 136 13.19 6.61 -13.90
CA ARG A 136 14.10 5.97 -14.86
C ARG A 136 13.37 5.26 -15.99
N ALA A 137 12.30 4.53 -15.67
CA ALA A 137 11.49 3.83 -16.66
C ALA A 137 10.81 4.80 -17.65
N CYS A 138 10.50 6.02 -17.23
CA CYS A 138 9.61 6.90 -17.98
C CYS A 138 10.23 8.23 -18.44
N HIS A 139 11.40 8.62 -17.94
CA HIS A 139 12.03 9.92 -18.22
C HIS A 139 13.48 9.79 -18.70
N ASP A 140 14.15 8.65 -18.50
CA ASP A 140 15.48 8.45 -19.04
C ASP A 140 15.37 8.09 -20.53
N ASN A 141 15.73 9.05 -21.39
CA ASN A 141 16.07 8.73 -22.77
C ASN A 141 17.31 7.82 -22.73
N GLU A 142 17.23 6.63 -23.35
CA GLU A 142 18.26 5.57 -23.36
C GLU A 142 19.67 5.98 -23.85
N THR A 143 19.91 7.26 -24.14
CA THR A 143 21.17 7.82 -24.65
C THR A 143 22.35 7.81 -23.66
N LEU A 144 22.21 7.23 -22.45
CA LEU A 144 23.23 7.35 -21.40
C LEU A 144 24.19 6.16 -21.26
N CYS A 145 24.09 5.15 -22.12
CA CYS A 145 25.07 4.06 -22.18
C CYS A 145 25.75 4.01 -23.55
N GLU A 146 26.32 5.13 -24.01
CA GLU A 146 27.39 5.05 -25.01
C GLU A 146 28.64 4.56 -24.28
N THR A 147 29.04 3.32 -24.57
CA THR A 147 30.34 2.79 -24.17
C THR A 147 31.42 3.74 -24.70
N GLN A 148 32.09 4.47 -23.81
CA GLN A 148 33.31 5.17 -24.16
C GLN A 148 34.39 4.12 -24.41
N GLU A 149 34.61 3.81 -25.69
CA GLU A 149 35.78 3.06 -26.17
C GLU A 149 37.05 3.91 -26.10
#